data_AF-A0A7J8NK96-F1
#
_entry.id   AF-A0A7J8NK96-F1
#
_cell.length_a   1.000
_cell.length_b   1.000
_cell.length_c   1.000
_cell.angle_alpha   90.00
_cell.angle_beta   90.00
_cell.angle_gamma   90.00
#
_symmetry.space_group_name_H-M   'P 1'
#
loop_
_entity.id
_entity.type
_entity.pdbx_description
1 polymer ?
#
loop_
_entity_poly.entity_id
_entity_poly.type
_entity_poly.pdbx_seq_one_letter_code
_entity_poly.pdbx_strand_id
1 'polypeptide(L)' 'MGLPYVLEDFTSIFETGSISNKCCGELVVLGKVWQSELENRTLENPLFEDLSPATIIAKSIQT' A
#
# COMPACT_ATOMS: atom_id res chain seq x y z
N MET A 1 18.90 5.64 -1.93
CA MET A 1 18.73 4.18 -1.82
C MET A 1 17.66 3.87 -0.76
N GLY A 2 16.37 4.08 -1.06
CA GLY A 2 15.26 3.91 -0.09
C GLY A 2 14.00 3.26 -0.68
N LEU A 3 14.07 2.76 -1.91
CA LEU A 3 12.98 2.08 -2.60
C LEU A 3 12.78 0.59 -2.26
N PRO A 4 13.81 -0.22 -1.89
CA PRO A 4 13.59 -1.66 -1.71
C PRO A 4 12.72 -1.99 -0.50
N TYR A 5 12.81 -1.17 0.54
CA TYR A 5 12.07 -1.34 1.79
C TYR A 5 10.57 -1.06 1.62
N VAL A 6 10.24 -0.01 0.87
CA VAL A 6 8.85 0.35 0.54
C VAL A 6 8.18 -0.73 -0.32
N LEU A 7 8.91 -1.36 -1.24
CA LEU A 7 8.40 -2.46 -2.07
C LEU A 7 8.16 -3.74 -1.29
N GLU A 8 9.06 -4.09 -0.38
CA GLU A 8 8.92 -5.27 0.48
C GLU A 8 7.69 -5.13 1.40
N ASP A 9 7.45 -3.93 1.94
CA ASP A 9 6.26 -3.64 2.73
C ASP A 9 4.98 -3.67 1.89
N PHE A 10 4.99 -3.22 0.63
CA PHE A 10 3.83 -3.38 -0.24
C PHE A 10 3.43 -4.84 -0.39
N THR A 11 4.39 -5.71 -0.67
CA THR A 11 4.15 -7.15 -0.77
C THR A 11 3.62 -7.70 0.56
N SER A 12 4.25 -7.33 1.69
CA SER A 12 3.81 -7.75 3.02
C SER A 12 2.38 -7.29 3.35
N ILE A 13 1.98 -6.09 2.95
CA ILE A 13 0.61 -5.60 3.12
C ILE A 13 -0.39 -6.45 2.33
N PHE A 14 -0.07 -6.79 1.08
CA PHE A 14 -0.97 -7.61 0.26
C PHE A 14 -1.03 -9.07 0.71
N GLU A 15 0.08 -9.64 1.16
CA GLU A 15 0.16 -11.05 1.55
C GLU A 15 -0.27 -11.30 3.00
N THR A 16 0.13 -10.41 3.92
CA THR A 16 -0.05 -10.59 5.37
C THR A 16 -0.84 -9.47 6.05
N GLY A 17 -1.17 -8.39 5.35
CA GLY A 17 -1.84 -7.22 5.94
C GLY A 17 -0.97 -6.48 6.95
N SER A 18 0.35 -6.68 6.94
CA SER A 18 1.25 -6.14 7.96
C SER A 18 2.37 -5.30 7.35
N ILE A 19 2.76 -4.27 8.08
CA ILE A 19 3.83 -3.32 7.73
C ILE A 19 4.98 -3.53 8.71
N SER A 20 6.21 -3.59 8.19
CA SER A 20 7.39 -3.69 9.05
C SER A 20 7.61 -2.39 9.82
N ASN A 21 7.85 -2.49 11.13
CA ASN A 21 8.17 -1.33 11.97
C ASN A 21 9.38 -0.55 11.44
N LYS A 22 10.30 -1.23 10.75
CA LYS A 22 11.48 -0.63 10.12
C LYS A 22 11.12 0.41 9.05
N CYS A 23 9.99 0.24 8.38
CA CYS A 23 9.54 1.14 7.33
C CYS A 23 8.50 2.16 7.79
N CYS A 24 7.87 1.99 8.96
CA CYS A 24 6.87 2.95 9.44
C CYS A 24 7.38 4.40 9.43
N GLY A 25 8.65 4.64 9.81
CA GLY A 25 9.25 5.98 9.75
C GLY A 25 9.41 6.52 8.32
N GLU A 26 9.80 5.66 7.38
CA GLU A 26 9.96 6.03 5.96
C GLU A 26 8.60 6.25 5.28
N LEU A 27 7.61 5.44 5.61
CA LEU A 27 6.23 5.56 5.13
C LEU A 27 5.58 6.87 5.56
N VAL A 28 5.78 7.28 6.81
CA VAL A 28 5.32 8.57 7.33
C VAL A 28 5.97 9.73 6.55
N VAL A 29 7.25 9.59 6.17
CA VAL A 29 7.97 10.60 5.37
C VAL A 29 7.50 10.62 3.92
N LEU A 30 7.18 9.48 3.32
CA LEU A 30 6.64 9.39 1.96
C LEU A 30 5.19 9.92 1.87
N GLY A 31 4.40 9.78 2.93
CA GLY A 31 3.04 10.35 3.05
C GLY A 31 2.17 10.06 1.82
N LYS A 32 1.74 11.13 1.13
CA LYS A 32 0.88 11.05 -0.07
C LYS A 32 1.47 10.22 -1.22
N VAL A 33 2.80 10.22 -1.38
CA VAL A 33 3.46 9.45 -2.45
C VAL A 33 3.24 7.96 -2.22
N TRP A 34 3.38 7.51 -0.98
CA TRP A 34 3.10 6.11 -0.64
C TRP A 34 1.63 5.77 -0.80
N GLN A 35 0.71 6.67 -0.42
CA GLN A 35 -0.73 6.43 -0.59
C GLN A 35 -1.11 6.24 -2.07
N SER A 36 -0.63 7.10 -2.96
CA SER A 36 -0.91 6.98 -4.40
C SER A 36 -0.25 5.74 -5.03
N GLU A 37 0.96 5.40 -4.59
CA GLU A 37 1.65 4.19 -5.06
C GLU A 37 0.95 2.91 -4.56
N LEU A 38 0.45 2.90 -3.31
CA LEU A 38 -0.34 1.79 -2.77
C LEU A 38 -1.63 1.59 -3.56
N GLU A 39 -2.36 2.68 -3.83
CA GLU A 39 -3.60 2.65 -4.60
C GLU A 39 -3.35 2.07 -5.99
N ASN A 40 -2.33 2.56 -6.71
CA ASN A 40 -1.98 2.04 -8.03
C ASN A 40 -1.61 0.55 -7.98
N ARG A 41 -0.76 0.14 -7.02
CA ARG A 41 -0.39 -1.28 -6.87
C ARG A 41 -1.58 -2.17 -6.50
N THR A 42 -2.51 -1.65 -5.73
CA THR A 42 -3.75 -2.38 -5.38
C THR A 42 -4.60 -2.56 -6.64
N LEU A 43 -4.71 -1.54 -7.50
CA LEU A 43 -5.45 -1.62 -8.75
C LEU A 43 -4.80 -2.56 -9.78
N GLU A 44 -3.47 -2.65 -9.80
CA GLU A 44 -2.75 -3.59 -10.67
C GLU A 44 -2.76 -5.04 -10.15
N ASN A 45 -3.09 -5.26 -8.87
CA ASN A 45 -3.11 -6.58 -8.29
C ASN A 45 -4.38 -7.34 -8.72
N PRO A 46 -4.26 -8.51 -9.38
CA PRO A 46 -5.41 -9.33 -9.81
C PRO A 46 -6.37 -9.69 -8.68
N LEU A 47 -5.87 -9.73 -7.44
CA LEU A 47 -6.67 -10.02 -6.25
C LEU A 47 -7.72 -8.94 -5.96
N PHE A 48 -7.55 -7.73 -6.51
CA PHE A 48 -8.45 -6.60 -6.39
C PHE A 48 -9.05 -6.16 -7.75
N GLU A 49 -8.85 -6.94 -8.81
CA GLU A 49 -9.38 -6.68 -10.16
C GLU A 49 -10.90 -6.48 -10.17
N ASP A 50 -11.61 -7.25 -9.33
CA ASP A 50 -13.07 -7.19 -9.21
C ASP A 50 -13.57 -6.04 -8.33
N LEU A 51 -12.68 -5.34 -7.63
CA LEU A 51 -13.04 -4.24 -6.74
C LEU A 51 -12.91 -2.91 -7.49
N SER A 52 -14.00 -2.16 -7.55
CA SER A 52 -13.94 -0.83 -8.15
C SER A 52 -12.97 0.06 -7.36
N PRO A 53 -12.24 0.98 -8.03
CA PRO A 53 -11.33 1.92 -7.36
C PRO A 53 -12.00 2.67 -6.20
N ALA A 54 -13.27 3.03 -6.37
CA ALA A 54 -14.07 3.68 -5.32
C ALA A 54 -14.28 2.79 -4.09
N THR A 55 -14.41 1.47 -4.26
CA THR A 55 -14.57 0.51 -3.15
C THR A 55 -13.27 0.30 -2.39
N ILE A 56 -12.13 0.27 -3.10
CA ILE A 56 -10.80 0.16 -2.50
C ILE A 56 -10.50 1.41 -1.66
N ILE A 57 -10.73 2.60 -2.21
CA ILE A 57 -10.53 3.88 -1.51
C ILE A 57 -11.45 3.96 -0.28
N ALA A 58 -12.73 3.60 -0.41
CA ALA A 58 -13.66 3.64 0.71
C ALA A 58 -13.25 2.71 1.87
N LYS A 59 -12.68 1.53 1.58
CA LYS A 59 -12.17 0.60 2.59
C LYS A 59 -10.85 1.09 3.22
N SER A 60 -9.99 1.74 2.44
CA SER A 60 -8.72 2.30 2.91
C SER A 60 -8.92 3.48 3.89
N ILE A 61 -9.94 4.31 3.66
CA ILE A 61 -10.29 5.45 4.52
C ILE A 61 -10.91 5.03 5.86
N GLN A 62 -11.43 3.80 5.97
CA GLN A 62 -12.28 3.39 7.08
C GLN A 62 -11.53 2.92 8.36
N THR A 63 -10.23 3.21 8.51
CA THR A 63 -9.41 2.88 9.69
C THR A 63 -9.03 4.14 10.45
#